data_AF-A0A0Q3M1I3-F1
#
_entry.id   AF-A0A0Q3M1I3-F1
#
_cell.length_a   1.000
_cell.length_b   1.000
_cell.length_c   1.000
_cell.angle_alpha   90.00
_cell.angle_beta   90.00
_cell.angle_gamma   90.00
#
_symmetry.space_group_name_H-M   'P 1'
#
loop_
_entity.id
_entity.type
_entity.pdbx_description
1 polymer ?
#
loop_
_entity_poly.entity_id
_entity_poly.type
_entity_poly.pdbx_seq_one_letter_code
_entity_poly.pdbx_strand_id
1 'polypeptide(L)'
;MSPVRFLSFAFLLALTIFFFSAAQSAQSELVYTVITLDKGTLPGGAGPLPVPPAAEPIVEAYKRDLDRNCAELTKATGRGDAGARFESPFATVVDVNSDGRGDLFMTSARAPCDGAPSYDSGTAGYGARWAISKPDGSYAISDTMLRGAEIQETLRNGYQLILHLHGLSCGKIGAAQCRNVVRFDRSGEMVSVAWPDGHAAAPGERKPVAQRAAAPAAATADGDEPSPFIGADHNGSLMEMAGNRIIYAQPKPSLRDVVKPGTVLVEGRWNGEAFEGTAYAFKKGCEPASYRVSGRTIQRNGQLDLVLRGAGPLRQGCEVVSYSETSPHARLVFEKIMGN
;
A
#
# COMPACT_ATOMS: atom_id res chain seq x y z
N MET A 1 -54.18 53.66 -3.55
CA MET A 1 -52.80 53.54 -3.03
C MET A 1 -52.77 52.36 -2.08
N SER A 2 -51.83 51.41 -2.22
CA SER A 2 -51.84 50.15 -1.44
C SER A 2 -50.41 49.76 -1.02
N PRO A 3 -50.09 49.71 0.29
CA PRO A 3 -48.71 49.53 0.77
C PRO A 3 -48.39 48.05 1.09
N VAL A 4 -48.15 47.22 0.07
CA VAL A 4 -47.85 45.77 0.25
C VAL A 4 -46.70 45.28 -0.66
N ARG A 5 -45.55 45.97 -0.64
CA ARG A 5 -44.32 45.56 -1.38
C ARG A 5 -43.02 46.02 -0.71
N PHE A 6 -42.73 45.59 0.53
CA PHE A 6 -41.40 45.85 1.15
C PHE A 6 -40.81 44.76 2.07
N LEU A 7 -41.58 43.76 2.53
CA LEU A 7 -41.03 42.64 3.33
C LEU A 7 -40.94 41.35 2.50
N SER A 8 -39.84 41.19 1.75
CA SER A 8 -39.43 39.89 1.17
C SER A 8 -37.92 39.79 0.88
N PHE A 9 -37.23 40.91 0.62
CA PHE A 9 -35.81 40.87 0.21
C PHE A 9 -34.80 40.78 1.37
N ALA A 10 -35.18 41.17 2.59
CA ALA A 10 -34.24 41.22 3.72
C ALA A 10 -33.85 39.85 4.30
N PHE A 11 -34.65 38.80 4.09
CA PHE A 11 -34.47 37.52 4.78
C PHE A 11 -33.62 36.49 4.01
N LEU A 12 -33.42 36.67 2.68
CA LEU A 12 -32.60 35.75 1.89
C LEU A 12 -31.09 36.01 2.00
N LEU A 13 -30.67 37.23 2.35
CA LEU A 13 -29.25 37.61 2.37
C LEU A 13 -28.51 37.19 3.65
N ALA A 14 -29.24 36.87 4.73
CA ALA A 14 -28.65 36.45 6.00
C ALA A 14 -28.25 34.96 6.02
N LEU A 15 -28.83 34.13 5.15
CA LEU A 15 -28.66 32.67 5.19
C LEU A 15 -27.47 32.15 4.35
N THR A 16 -26.93 32.96 3.44
CA THR A 16 -25.82 32.58 2.55
C THR A 16 -24.43 32.73 3.19
N ILE A 17 -24.30 33.48 4.28
CA ILE A 17 -22.99 33.78 4.91
C ILE A 17 -22.52 32.61 5.81
N PHE A 18 -23.43 31.81 6.37
CA PHE A 18 -23.10 30.78 7.36
C PHE A 18 -22.58 29.43 6.82
N PHE A 19 -22.53 29.23 5.50
CA PHE A 19 -22.16 27.93 4.89
C PHE A 19 -20.73 27.85 4.31
N PHE A 20 -19.93 28.92 4.37
CA PHE A 20 -18.62 28.99 3.69
C PHE A 20 -17.37 28.95 4.60
N SER A 21 -17.52 28.68 5.90
CA SER A 21 -16.40 28.65 6.87
C SER A 21 -16.13 27.27 7.49
N ALA A 22 -16.68 26.19 6.93
CA ALA A 22 -16.56 24.82 7.45
C ALA A 22 -15.63 23.89 6.63
N ALA A 23 -14.83 24.46 5.73
CA ALA A 23 -13.83 23.73 4.94
C ALA A 23 -12.41 24.20 5.28
N GLN A 24 -11.45 23.28 5.25
CA GLN A 24 -9.99 23.53 5.39
C GLN A 24 -9.50 23.95 6.79
N SER A 25 -10.02 23.30 7.84
CA SER A 25 -9.31 23.09 9.10
C SER A 25 -9.17 21.59 9.44
N ALA A 26 -9.09 20.74 8.40
CA ALA A 26 -8.93 19.31 8.54
C ALA A 26 -7.44 18.94 8.76
N GLN A 27 -7.07 18.79 10.04
CA GLN A 27 -5.92 18.02 10.51
C GLN A 27 -4.56 18.35 9.86
N SER A 28 -3.92 19.41 10.36
CA SER A 28 -2.46 19.40 10.54
C SER A 28 -2.07 18.51 11.73
N GLU A 29 -2.55 17.26 11.75
CA GLU A 29 -2.05 16.24 12.68
C GLU A 29 -0.60 15.93 12.32
N LEU A 30 0.23 15.57 13.31
CA LEU A 30 1.62 15.21 13.08
C LEU A 30 1.70 13.82 12.42
N VAL A 31 1.53 13.79 11.09
CA VAL A 31 1.66 12.60 10.22
C VAL A 31 2.99 11.87 10.44
N TYR A 32 4.00 12.58 10.96
CA TYR A 32 5.33 12.07 11.29
C TYR A 32 5.68 12.27 12.76
N THR A 33 4.91 11.63 13.65
CA THR A 33 5.30 11.45 15.04
C THR A 33 6.04 10.12 15.19
N VAL A 34 7.34 10.18 15.48
CA VAL A 34 8.11 9.00 15.93
C VAL A 34 7.72 8.74 17.39
N ILE A 35 6.67 7.95 17.59
CA ILE A 35 6.16 7.62 18.93
C ILE A 35 6.99 6.48 19.53
N THR A 36 7.84 6.79 20.51
CA THR A 36 8.36 5.78 21.44
C THR A 36 7.28 5.39 22.43
N LEU A 37 6.85 4.12 22.39
CA LEU A 37 5.73 3.63 23.18
C LEU A 37 5.99 3.57 24.69
N ASP A 38 7.25 3.65 25.13
CA ASP A 38 7.63 3.84 26.53
C ASP A 38 8.46 5.12 26.69
N LYS A 39 7.78 6.19 27.15
CA LYS A 39 8.30 7.56 27.39
C LYS A 39 8.76 8.33 26.14
N GLY A 40 8.47 9.63 26.12
CA GLY A 40 8.77 10.56 25.01
C GLY A 40 10.24 10.98 24.87
N THR A 41 11.17 10.04 25.05
CA THR A 41 12.61 10.23 24.82
C THR A 41 13.19 8.94 24.25
N LEU A 42 13.54 8.93 22.96
CA LEU A 42 14.47 7.95 22.41
C LEU A 42 15.76 7.99 23.27
N PRO A 43 16.29 6.85 23.74
CA PRO A 43 17.25 6.87 24.84
C PRO A 43 18.58 7.51 24.42
N GLY A 44 19.08 8.40 25.29
CA GLY A 44 20.49 8.83 25.27
C GLY A 44 20.96 9.72 24.11
N GLY A 45 20.15 10.05 23.11
CA GLY A 45 20.63 10.90 22.00
C GLY A 45 19.59 11.46 21.03
N ALA A 46 18.62 10.67 20.58
CA ALA A 46 17.75 11.05 19.46
C ALA A 46 16.61 12.01 19.85
N GLY A 47 16.96 13.27 20.09
CA GLY A 47 16.16 14.39 19.58
C GLY A 47 16.53 14.68 18.11
N PRO A 48 16.11 15.83 17.54
CA PRO A 48 16.65 16.30 16.27
C PRO A 48 18.11 16.74 16.45
N LEU A 49 19.04 15.78 16.44
CA LEU A 49 20.48 16.05 16.40
C LEU A 49 20.84 16.75 15.07
N PRO A 50 21.94 17.53 15.03
CA PRO A 50 22.50 17.97 13.77
C PRO A 50 22.84 16.76 12.89
N VAL A 51 22.55 16.85 11.60
CA VAL A 51 22.97 15.86 10.60
C VAL A 51 24.49 15.69 10.68
N PRO A 52 25.03 14.47 10.81
CA PRO A 52 26.47 14.27 10.79
C PRO A 52 27.08 14.79 9.48
N PRO A 53 28.22 15.50 9.47
CA PRO A 53 28.78 16.07 8.23
C PRO A 53 29.03 15.04 7.12
N ALA A 54 29.35 13.78 7.48
CA ALA A 54 29.48 12.68 6.53
C ALA A 54 28.17 12.29 5.81
N ALA A 55 27.02 12.70 6.34
CA ALA A 55 25.68 12.39 5.83
C ALA A 55 25.01 13.57 5.11
N GLU A 56 25.54 14.80 5.22
CA GLU A 56 25.07 15.97 4.45
C GLU A 56 24.95 15.69 2.93
N PRO A 57 25.90 14.99 2.26
CA PRO A 57 25.75 14.68 0.84
C PRO A 57 24.52 13.82 0.50
N ILE A 58 24.04 13.01 1.45
CA ILE A 58 22.86 12.15 1.29
C ILE A 58 21.58 12.99 1.41
N VAL A 59 21.54 13.90 2.39
CA VAL A 59 20.44 14.85 2.57
C VAL A 59 20.29 15.72 1.33
N GLU A 60 21.40 16.32 0.87
CA GLU A 60 21.40 17.18 -0.31
C GLU A 60 21.14 16.40 -1.62
N ALA A 61 21.49 15.11 -1.69
CA ALA A 61 21.08 14.26 -2.80
C ALA A 61 19.56 14.06 -2.82
N TYR A 62 18.93 13.79 -1.68
CA TYR A 62 17.48 13.60 -1.61
C TYR A 62 16.71 14.90 -1.87
N LYS A 63 17.21 16.05 -1.41
CA LYS A 63 16.66 17.36 -1.81
C LYS A 63 16.68 17.54 -3.33
N ARG A 64 17.84 17.31 -3.99
CA ARG A 64 17.95 17.39 -5.46
C ARG A 64 17.09 16.38 -6.21
N ASP A 65 16.72 15.27 -5.58
CA ASP A 65 15.73 14.33 -6.14
C ASP A 65 14.32 14.93 -6.11
N LEU A 66 13.91 15.50 -4.98
CA LEU A 66 12.59 16.10 -4.81
C LEU A 66 12.42 17.43 -5.59
N ASP A 67 13.45 18.28 -5.63
CA ASP A 67 13.45 19.50 -6.48
C ASP A 67 13.22 19.16 -7.95
N ARG A 68 13.95 18.17 -8.46
CA ARG A 68 13.85 17.69 -9.84
C ARG A 68 12.45 17.13 -10.12
N ASN A 69 11.88 16.37 -9.19
CA ASN A 69 10.52 15.87 -9.27
C ASN A 69 9.49 17.02 -9.37
N CYS A 70 9.56 18.02 -8.47
CA CYS A 70 8.69 19.20 -8.53
C CYS A 70 8.89 19.95 -9.87
N ALA A 71 10.13 20.14 -10.32
CA ALA A 71 10.43 20.86 -11.56
C ALA A 71 9.83 20.21 -12.81
N GLU A 72 9.95 18.88 -12.97
CA GLU A 72 9.33 18.19 -14.12
C GLU A 72 7.79 18.25 -14.07
N LEU A 73 7.21 18.21 -12.87
CA LEU A 73 5.76 18.32 -12.70
C LEU A 73 5.24 19.74 -12.97
N THR A 74 5.96 20.77 -12.57
CA THR A 74 5.63 22.17 -12.87
C THR A 74 5.64 22.41 -14.38
N LYS A 75 6.60 21.82 -15.12
CA LYS A 75 6.59 21.79 -16.60
C LYS A 75 5.37 21.05 -17.15
N ALA A 76 5.04 19.88 -16.60
CA ALA A 76 3.94 19.04 -17.08
C ALA A 76 2.53 19.62 -16.81
N THR A 77 2.38 20.43 -15.77
CA THR A 77 1.08 20.98 -15.34
C THR A 77 0.88 22.46 -15.66
N GLY A 78 1.96 23.21 -15.90
CA GLY A 78 1.92 24.67 -16.07
C GLY A 78 1.47 25.42 -14.81
N ARG A 79 1.67 24.83 -13.62
CA ARG A 79 1.24 25.36 -12.32
C ARG A 79 2.31 25.10 -11.26
N GLY A 80 2.46 26.05 -10.34
CA GLY A 80 3.40 25.95 -9.23
C GLY A 80 4.76 26.59 -9.49
N ASP A 81 5.60 26.58 -8.46
CA ASP A 81 7.00 26.97 -8.55
C ASP A 81 7.85 25.76 -8.98
N ALA A 82 9.00 26.00 -9.63
CA ALA A 82 9.80 24.96 -10.28
C ALA A 82 10.76 24.21 -9.32
N GLY A 83 10.41 24.05 -8.05
CA GLY A 83 11.24 23.40 -7.02
C GLY A 83 10.46 23.08 -5.74
N ALA A 84 11.10 22.36 -4.82
CA ALA A 84 10.51 21.98 -3.54
C ALA A 84 10.81 23.00 -2.44
N ARG A 85 9.90 23.20 -1.50
CA ARG A 85 10.14 24.06 -0.32
C ARG A 85 10.49 23.21 0.89
N PHE A 86 11.79 23.08 1.18
CA PHE A 86 12.28 22.23 2.28
C PHE A 86 12.03 22.87 3.65
N GLU A 87 11.25 22.20 4.49
CA GLU A 87 11.05 22.57 5.89
C GLU A 87 12.29 22.22 6.73
N SER A 88 12.51 22.95 7.83
CA SER A 88 13.64 22.72 8.73
C SER A 88 13.17 22.15 10.08
N PRO A 89 13.75 21.03 10.58
CA PRO A 89 14.79 20.23 9.96
C PRO A 89 14.23 19.24 8.92
N PHE A 90 14.81 19.20 7.72
CA PHE A 90 14.35 18.30 6.64
C PHE A 90 14.66 16.82 6.95
N ALA A 91 15.86 16.55 7.48
CA ALA A 91 16.27 15.25 7.99
C ALA A 91 16.07 15.17 9.51
N THR A 92 15.68 13.99 9.99
CA THR A 92 15.60 13.66 11.42
C THR A 92 16.66 12.61 11.72
N VAL A 93 17.57 12.88 12.65
CA VAL A 93 18.58 11.91 13.09
C VAL A 93 17.97 11.00 14.17
N VAL A 94 18.15 9.69 14.04
CA VAL A 94 17.63 8.69 14.98
C VAL A 94 18.44 7.39 14.87
N ASP A 95 18.73 6.74 15.99
CA ASP A 95 19.27 5.36 15.98
C ASP A 95 18.08 4.39 15.78
N VAL A 96 18.05 3.66 14.65
CA VAL A 96 17.00 2.66 14.35
C VAL A 96 17.49 1.21 14.38
N ASN A 97 18.79 0.98 14.56
CA ASN A 97 19.40 -0.36 14.56
C ASN A 97 19.96 -0.78 15.95
N SER A 98 20.02 0.15 16.89
CA SER A 98 20.58 0.07 18.24
C SER A 98 22.10 -0.13 18.31
N ASP A 99 22.86 0.42 17.35
CA ASP A 99 24.34 0.40 17.33
C ASP A 99 25.02 1.62 17.95
N GLY A 100 24.24 2.65 18.35
CA GLY A 100 24.73 3.87 18.98
C GLY A 100 25.17 4.98 18.00
N ARG A 101 24.92 4.83 16.70
CA ARG A 101 25.14 5.85 15.67
C ARG A 101 23.82 6.50 15.24
N GLY A 102 23.91 7.68 14.63
CA GLY A 102 22.76 8.41 14.12
C GLY A 102 22.46 8.03 12.67
N ASP A 103 21.38 7.30 12.46
CA ASP A 103 20.79 7.09 11.13
C ASP A 103 19.92 8.31 10.75
N LEU A 104 19.56 8.44 9.47
CA LEU A 104 18.66 9.51 9.00
C LEU A 104 17.31 8.98 8.53
N PHE A 105 16.25 9.69 8.93
CA PHE A 105 14.93 9.64 8.32
C PHE A 105 14.60 10.98 7.65
N MET A 106 14.25 10.94 6.36
CA MET A 106 13.80 12.10 5.57
C MET A 106 12.51 11.75 4.84
N THR A 107 11.64 12.73 4.57
CA THR A 107 10.39 12.50 3.82
C THR A 107 9.98 13.71 2.97
N SER A 108 9.36 13.44 1.82
CA SER A 108 8.73 14.45 0.95
C SER A 108 7.63 15.26 1.65
N ALA A 109 7.10 14.78 2.79
CA ALA A 109 6.16 15.55 3.61
C ALA A 109 6.74 16.89 4.10
N ARG A 110 8.08 16.98 4.25
CA ARG A 110 8.82 18.20 4.59
C ARG A 110 9.38 18.92 3.34
N ALA A 111 8.83 18.64 2.16
CA ALA A 111 9.27 19.20 0.88
C ALA A 111 8.10 19.43 -0.10
N PRO A 112 7.05 20.17 0.28
CA PRO A 112 5.93 20.47 -0.63
C PRO A 112 6.38 21.13 -1.95
N CYS A 113 5.88 20.59 -3.07
CA CYS A 113 5.85 21.27 -4.36
C CYS A 113 4.65 22.22 -4.40
N ASP A 114 4.88 23.52 -4.64
CA ASP A 114 3.77 24.48 -4.78
C ASP A 114 2.98 24.23 -6.06
N GLY A 115 1.68 24.56 -6.03
CA GLY A 115 0.73 24.20 -7.09
C GLY A 115 0.45 22.70 -7.23
N ALA A 116 1.22 21.83 -6.57
CA ALA A 116 1.23 20.39 -6.81
C ALA A 116 1.41 19.54 -5.53
N PRO A 117 0.57 19.74 -4.50
CA PRO A 117 0.74 19.08 -3.20
C PRO A 117 0.70 17.55 -3.27
N SER A 118 0.01 16.96 -4.24
CA SER A 118 -0.30 15.53 -4.28
C SER A 118 0.68 14.66 -5.07
N TYR A 119 1.86 15.16 -5.45
CA TYR A 119 2.82 14.38 -6.26
C TYR A 119 3.49 13.28 -5.44
N ASP A 120 4.35 13.68 -4.50
CA ASP A 120 4.92 12.80 -3.48
C ASP A 120 4.09 12.85 -2.18
N SER A 121 2.78 13.12 -2.28
CA SER A 121 1.78 12.88 -1.22
C SER A 121 0.46 12.34 -1.81
N GLY A 122 0.34 11.01 -1.86
CA GLY A 122 -0.83 10.34 -2.41
C GLY A 122 -1.70 9.69 -1.32
N THR A 123 -2.76 9.00 -1.74
CA THR A 123 -3.39 7.97 -0.89
C THR A 123 -2.38 6.89 -0.47
N ALA A 124 -1.30 6.72 -1.24
CA ALA A 124 -0.16 5.89 -0.91
C ALA A 124 0.61 6.32 0.35
N GLY A 125 0.47 7.56 0.79
CA GLY A 125 1.38 8.23 1.71
C GLY A 125 2.42 9.06 0.95
N TYR A 126 3.54 9.33 1.61
CA TYR A 126 4.63 10.18 1.15
C TYR A 126 5.89 9.34 0.87
N GLY A 127 6.79 9.88 0.05
CA GLY A 127 8.13 9.34 -0.10
C GLY A 127 8.93 9.51 1.19
N ALA A 128 9.72 8.49 1.55
CA ALA A 128 10.60 8.52 2.70
C ALA A 128 11.90 7.76 2.44
N ARG A 129 13.03 8.42 2.71
CA ARG A 129 14.39 7.89 2.58
C ARG A 129 14.97 7.63 3.97
N TRP A 130 15.35 6.38 4.20
CA TRP A 130 16.15 5.93 5.33
C TRP A 130 17.62 5.88 4.90
N ALA A 131 18.52 6.47 5.69
CA ALA A 131 19.96 6.30 5.53
C ALA A 131 20.55 5.70 6.81
N ILE A 132 20.84 4.40 6.78
CA ILE A 132 21.29 3.62 7.94
C ILE A 132 22.81 3.61 7.97
N SER A 133 23.37 4.18 9.01
CA SER A 133 24.80 4.27 9.24
C SER A 133 25.45 2.88 9.37
N LYS A 134 26.74 2.80 9.05
CA LYS A 134 27.52 1.57 9.09
C LYS A 134 28.79 1.73 9.93
N PRO A 135 29.41 0.64 10.40
CA PRO A 135 30.65 0.68 11.17
C PRO A 135 31.79 1.48 10.51
N ASP A 136 31.88 1.44 9.17
CA ASP A 136 32.88 2.16 8.35
C ASP A 136 32.59 3.65 8.12
N GLY A 137 31.43 4.16 8.58
CA GLY A 137 31.00 5.54 8.39
C GLY A 137 30.24 5.81 7.08
N SER A 138 30.05 4.79 6.24
CA SER A 138 29.12 4.84 5.11
C SER A 138 27.66 4.63 5.56
N TYR A 139 26.72 4.71 4.62
CA TYR A 139 25.28 4.52 4.88
C TYR A 139 24.66 3.54 3.87
N ALA A 140 23.73 2.69 4.30
CA ALA A 140 22.78 2.00 3.43
C ALA A 140 21.58 2.92 3.17
N ILE A 141 21.15 3.04 1.91
CA ILE A 141 19.98 3.84 1.54
C ILE A 141 18.81 2.91 1.27
N SER A 142 17.64 3.22 1.85
CA SER A 142 16.39 2.51 1.59
C SER A 142 15.26 3.52 1.37
N ASP A 143 14.69 3.52 0.17
CA ASP A 143 13.56 4.39 -0.21
C ASP A 143 12.23 3.64 -0.07
N THR A 144 11.24 4.30 0.51
CA THR A 144 9.93 3.73 0.86
C THR A 144 8.80 4.73 0.58
N MET A 145 7.57 4.23 0.37
CA MET A 145 6.34 5.05 0.35
C MET A 145 5.50 4.70 1.58
N LEU A 146 5.32 5.66 2.49
CA LEU A 146 4.67 5.42 3.78
C LEU A 146 3.76 6.57 4.24
N ARG A 147 2.72 6.21 4.98
CA ARG A 147 1.72 7.11 5.58
C ARG A 147 2.12 7.58 6.98
N GLY A 148 3.14 6.97 7.56
CA GLY A 148 3.67 7.24 8.89
C GLY A 148 4.62 6.11 9.32
N ALA A 149 5.42 6.36 10.35
CA ALA A 149 6.31 5.36 10.95
C ALA A 149 6.43 5.57 12.46
N GLU A 150 6.34 4.48 13.24
CA GLU A 150 6.60 4.47 14.69
C GLU A 150 7.89 3.69 14.97
N ILE A 151 8.59 4.02 16.05
CA ILE A 151 9.76 3.26 16.53
C ILE A 151 9.43 2.68 17.90
N GLN A 152 9.43 1.35 17.99
CA GLN A 152 9.13 0.61 19.21
C GLN A 152 10.41 -0.06 19.73
N GLU A 153 10.76 0.21 20.99
CA GLU A 153 11.77 -0.57 21.72
C GLU A 153 11.24 -1.98 22.01
N THR A 154 12.10 -2.99 21.92
CA THR A 154 11.69 -4.39 22.12
C THR A 154 12.49 -5.07 23.22
N LEU A 155 11.83 -5.99 23.94
CA LEU A 155 12.30 -6.72 25.13
C LEU A 155 13.57 -7.59 24.93
N ARG A 156 14.26 -7.46 23.79
CA ARG A 156 15.53 -8.12 23.46
C ARG A 156 16.60 -7.10 23.03
N ASN A 157 16.60 -5.94 23.68
CA ASN A 157 17.58 -4.86 23.53
C ASN A 157 17.76 -4.42 22.07
N GLY A 158 16.70 -3.93 21.45
CA GLY A 158 16.79 -3.28 20.14
C GLY A 158 15.45 -2.78 19.61
N TYR A 159 15.50 -1.82 18.68
CA TYR A 159 14.32 -1.23 18.07
C TYR A 159 13.68 -2.10 16.98
N GLN A 160 12.45 -1.74 16.63
CA GLN A 160 11.78 -2.11 15.41
C GLN A 160 10.91 -0.94 14.91
N LEU A 161 10.74 -0.86 13.59
CA LEU A 161 9.91 0.15 12.96
C LEU A 161 8.56 -0.45 12.61
N ILE A 162 7.49 0.22 13.00
CA ILE A 162 6.13 -0.05 12.49
C ILE A 162 5.88 0.93 11.35
N LEU A 163 6.00 0.44 10.12
CA LEU A 163 5.72 1.24 8.92
C LEU A 163 4.23 1.17 8.61
N HIS A 164 3.54 2.30 8.63
CA HIS A 164 2.16 2.41 8.15
C HIS A 164 2.22 2.68 6.64
N LEU A 165 1.82 1.70 5.84
CA LEU A 165 1.95 1.75 4.39
C LEU A 165 0.55 1.88 3.73
N HIS A 166 0.54 2.11 2.42
CA HIS A 166 -0.69 1.94 1.63
C HIS A 166 -1.21 0.51 1.73
N GLY A 167 -2.52 0.29 1.57
CA GLY A 167 -3.10 -1.05 1.60
C GLY A 167 -2.41 -2.02 0.64
N LEU A 168 -2.09 -1.54 -0.57
CA LEU A 168 -1.44 -2.35 -1.61
C LEU A 168 -0.11 -2.97 -1.17
N SER A 169 0.64 -2.29 -0.29
CA SER A 169 1.93 -2.78 0.25
C SER A 169 1.78 -3.99 1.19
N CYS A 170 0.55 -4.34 1.59
CA CYS A 170 0.21 -5.59 2.30
C CYS A 170 -0.75 -6.49 1.48
N GLY A 171 -0.92 -6.25 0.17
CA GLY A 171 -1.96 -6.92 -0.64
C GLY A 171 -3.41 -6.57 -0.24
N LYS A 172 -3.61 -5.49 0.53
CA LYS A 172 -4.93 -4.93 0.86
C LYS A 172 -5.29 -3.85 -0.16
N ILE A 173 -6.55 -3.40 -0.17
CA ILE A 173 -7.03 -2.48 -1.22
C ILE A 173 -7.08 -1.03 -0.73
N GLY A 174 -6.48 -0.13 -1.50
CA GLY A 174 -6.57 1.32 -1.31
C GLY A 174 -6.19 1.74 0.10
N ALA A 175 -7.05 2.53 0.73
CA ALA A 175 -6.77 3.13 2.03
C ALA A 175 -6.82 2.19 3.25
N ALA A 176 -7.09 0.89 3.06
CA ALA A 176 -7.07 -0.11 4.14
C ALA A 176 -5.74 -0.11 4.90
N GLN A 177 -5.78 -0.17 6.23
CA GLN A 177 -4.58 -0.12 7.06
C GLN A 177 -3.63 -1.29 6.76
N CYS A 178 -2.47 -0.97 6.19
CA CYS A 178 -1.31 -1.84 6.10
C CYS A 178 -0.28 -1.37 7.12
N ARG A 179 0.20 -2.30 7.96
CA ARG A 179 1.31 -2.08 8.87
C ARG A 179 2.30 -3.22 8.65
N ASN A 180 3.57 -2.91 8.43
CA ASN A 180 4.66 -3.87 8.41
C ASN A 180 5.62 -3.57 9.56
N VAL A 181 6.12 -4.60 10.24
CA VAL A 181 7.17 -4.44 11.25
C VAL A 181 8.49 -4.81 10.60
N VAL A 182 9.45 -3.89 10.64
CA VAL A 182 10.78 -4.10 10.08
C VAL A 182 11.86 -3.81 11.11
N ARG A 183 13.05 -4.36 10.88
CA ARG A 183 14.30 -3.98 11.56
C ARG A 183 15.37 -3.80 10.51
N PHE A 184 16.35 -2.96 10.78
CA PHE A 184 17.57 -2.93 9.98
C PHE A 184 18.55 -3.98 10.49
N ASP A 185 19.21 -4.67 9.58
CA ASP A 185 20.27 -5.62 9.91
C ASP A 185 21.65 -4.92 9.98
N ARG A 186 22.72 -5.68 10.29
CA ARG A 186 24.08 -5.13 10.42
C ARG A 186 24.68 -4.60 9.11
N SER A 187 24.05 -4.85 7.96
CA SER A 187 24.44 -4.27 6.67
C SER A 187 23.65 -2.99 6.33
N GLY A 188 22.62 -2.68 7.12
CA GLY A 188 21.63 -1.64 6.87
C GLY A 188 20.47 -2.09 5.96
N GLU A 189 20.29 -3.39 5.70
CA GLU A 189 19.15 -3.90 4.92
C GLU A 189 17.88 -3.90 5.78
N MET A 190 16.75 -3.45 5.22
CA MET A 190 15.45 -3.45 5.88
C MET A 190 14.81 -4.85 5.80
N VAL A 191 14.67 -5.52 6.95
CA VAL A 191 14.16 -6.90 7.04
C VAL A 191 12.82 -6.93 7.78
N SER A 192 11.78 -7.47 7.14
CA SER A 192 10.48 -7.72 7.78
C SER A 192 10.58 -8.74 8.91
N VAL A 193 9.91 -8.47 10.03
CA VAL A 193 9.85 -9.31 11.24
C VAL A 193 8.40 -9.51 11.71
N ALA A 194 8.15 -10.52 12.55
CA ALA A 194 6.85 -10.72 13.18
C ALA A 194 6.62 -9.72 14.33
N TRP A 195 5.36 -9.46 14.69
CA TRP A 195 5.02 -8.58 15.81
C TRP A 195 5.39 -9.24 17.17
N PRO A 196 5.83 -8.45 18.18
CA PRO A 196 6.20 -8.99 19.50
C PRO A 196 5.05 -9.62 20.30
N ASP A 197 3.80 -9.25 19.99
CA ASP A 197 2.58 -9.72 20.64
C ASP A 197 2.10 -11.10 20.13
N GLY A 198 2.78 -11.68 19.13
CA GLY A 198 2.41 -12.95 18.51
C GLY A 198 1.48 -12.82 17.30
N HIS A 199 1.07 -11.61 16.91
CA HIS A 199 0.49 -11.40 15.59
C HIS A 199 1.57 -11.59 14.51
N ALA A 200 1.64 -12.79 13.95
CA ALA A 200 2.63 -13.09 12.91
C ALA A 200 2.48 -12.11 11.73
N ALA A 201 3.58 -11.45 11.36
CA ALA A 201 3.68 -10.86 10.02
C ALA A 201 3.46 -11.99 9.00
N ALA A 202 2.75 -11.69 7.91
CA ALA A 202 2.23 -12.69 6.98
C ALA A 202 3.32 -13.72 6.60
N PRO A 203 3.18 -15.01 6.95
CA PRO A 203 4.32 -15.92 7.00
C PRO A 203 4.74 -16.37 5.59
N GLY A 204 5.68 -15.65 4.98
CA GLY A 204 6.27 -16.12 3.72
C GLY A 204 7.00 -15.13 2.81
N GLU A 205 7.55 -14.00 3.28
CA GLU A 205 8.32 -13.11 2.38
C GLU A 205 9.63 -12.56 3.00
N ARG A 206 10.73 -13.27 2.71
CA ARG A 206 12.10 -12.72 2.64
C ARG A 206 12.63 -12.91 1.22
N LYS A 207 12.53 -11.89 0.37
CA LYS A 207 13.32 -11.77 -0.86
C LYS A 207 13.57 -10.29 -1.19
N PRO A 208 14.77 -9.93 -1.70
CA PRO A 208 15.02 -8.62 -2.29
C PRO A 208 14.13 -8.36 -3.52
N VAL A 209 13.85 -7.09 -3.78
CA VAL A 209 13.11 -6.65 -4.98
C VAL A 209 13.97 -6.89 -6.23
N ALA A 210 13.51 -7.75 -7.14
CA ALA A 210 14.28 -8.19 -8.32
C ALA A 210 13.44 -8.21 -9.60
N GLN A 211 14.11 -8.04 -10.75
CA GLN A 211 13.51 -7.74 -12.05
C GLN A 211 13.03 -8.98 -12.84
N ARG A 212 12.38 -8.73 -13.99
CA ARG A 212 11.52 -9.66 -14.73
C ARG A 212 12.15 -10.13 -16.05
N ALA A 213 12.06 -11.43 -16.34
CA ALA A 213 12.34 -12.03 -17.65
C ALA A 213 11.29 -13.12 -17.99
N ALA A 214 11.20 -13.52 -19.26
CA ALA A 214 10.07 -14.28 -19.84
C ALA A 214 10.30 -15.80 -19.96
N ALA A 215 9.26 -16.54 -20.37
CA ALA A 215 9.27 -17.99 -20.64
C ALA A 215 8.31 -18.36 -21.79
N PRO A 216 8.54 -19.48 -22.52
CA PRO A 216 7.67 -19.96 -23.60
C PRO A 216 6.57 -20.95 -23.14
N ALA A 217 5.67 -21.30 -24.06
CA ALA A 217 4.49 -22.17 -23.90
C ALA A 217 4.81 -23.68 -24.18
N ALA A 218 3.90 -24.66 -24.17
CA ALA A 218 2.42 -24.71 -24.01
C ALA A 218 2.06 -25.94 -23.10
N ALA A 219 1.00 -26.77 -23.19
CA ALA A 219 -0.22 -26.99 -24.01
C ALA A 219 -1.09 -28.07 -23.25
N THR A 220 -2.36 -28.41 -23.51
CA THR A 220 -3.62 -27.77 -24.01
C THR A 220 -4.78 -28.74 -23.64
N ALA A 221 -6.05 -28.30 -23.65
CA ALA A 221 -7.23 -29.19 -23.58
C ALA A 221 -8.45 -28.53 -24.26
N ASP A 222 -9.36 -29.33 -24.82
CA ASP A 222 -10.38 -28.90 -25.79
C ASP A 222 -11.74 -28.49 -25.18
N GLY A 223 -12.55 -27.78 -25.98
CA GLY A 223 -13.95 -28.22 -26.14
C GLY A 223 -15.09 -27.31 -25.66
N ASP A 224 -15.02 -26.00 -25.86
CA ASP A 224 -16.22 -25.14 -25.87
C ASP A 224 -16.03 -23.98 -26.87
N GLU A 225 -17.10 -23.31 -27.32
CA GLU A 225 -16.95 -22.16 -28.22
C GLU A 225 -16.19 -21.01 -27.52
N PRO A 226 -15.34 -20.25 -28.24
CA PRO A 226 -14.52 -19.19 -27.65
C PRO A 226 -15.38 -17.99 -27.25
N SER A 227 -15.98 -18.08 -26.06
CA SER A 227 -16.47 -16.94 -25.29
C SER A 227 -15.39 -15.84 -25.31
N PRO A 228 -15.72 -14.57 -25.57
CA PRO A 228 -14.73 -13.53 -25.79
C PRO A 228 -13.74 -13.48 -24.62
N PHE A 229 -12.45 -13.66 -24.93
CA PHE A 229 -11.41 -13.79 -23.92
C PHE A 229 -11.27 -12.49 -23.12
N ILE A 230 -11.82 -12.51 -21.91
CA ILE A 230 -11.69 -11.42 -20.95
C ILE A 230 -10.57 -11.80 -19.98
N GLY A 231 -9.40 -11.21 -20.21
CA GLY A 231 -8.25 -11.29 -19.32
C GLY A 231 -8.38 -10.35 -18.12
N ALA A 232 -7.92 -10.78 -16.95
CA ALA A 232 -7.85 -9.98 -15.73
C ALA A 232 -6.63 -10.36 -14.87
N ASP A 233 -6.09 -9.45 -14.05
CA ASP A 233 -5.10 -9.80 -13.04
C ASP A 233 -5.76 -10.29 -11.75
N HIS A 234 -5.24 -11.38 -11.18
CA HIS A 234 -5.51 -11.77 -9.81
C HIS A 234 -4.21 -12.03 -9.04
N ASN A 235 -3.87 -11.12 -8.13
CA ASN A 235 -2.72 -11.24 -7.24
C ASN A 235 -1.38 -11.49 -7.99
N GLY A 236 -1.21 -10.94 -9.19
CA GLY A 236 -0.05 -11.12 -10.07
C GLY A 236 -0.08 -12.38 -10.93
N SER A 237 -1.23 -13.05 -11.04
CA SER A 237 -1.49 -14.15 -12.00
C SER A 237 -2.45 -13.65 -13.08
N LEU A 238 -2.22 -14.04 -14.34
CA LEU A 238 -3.20 -13.78 -15.40
C LEU A 238 -4.35 -14.78 -15.29
N MET A 239 -5.56 -14.24 -15.19
CA MET A 239 -6.81 -14.99 -15.17
C MET A 239 -7.57 -14.82 -16.48
N GLU A 240 -8.36 -15.83 -16.80
CA GLU A 240 -9.27 -15.90 -17.93
C GLU A 240 -10.69 -16.07 -17.41
N MET A 241 -11.63 -15.25 -17.91
CA MET A 241 -13.04 -15.33 -17.54
C MET A 241 -13.84 -16.03 -18.65
N ALA A 242 -13.89 -17.36 -18.58
CA ALA A 242 -14.60 -18.22 -19.53
C ALA A 242 -16.06 -18.40 -19.08
N GLY A 243 -16.95 -17.51 -19.52
CA GLY A 243 -18.39 -17.57 -19.25
C GLY A 243 -18.73 -17.47 -17.76
N ASN A 244 -18.96 -18.63 -17.12
CA ASN A 244 -19.28 -18.75 -15.70
C ASN A 244 -18.11 -19.23 -14.82
N ARG A 245 -16.92 -19.42 -15.40
CA ARG A 245 -15.68 -19.83 -14.73
C ARG A 245 -14.62 -18.74 -14.77
N ILE A 246 -13.77 -18.71 -13.75
CA ILE A 246 -12.57 -17.89 -13.69
C ILE A 246 -11.37 -18.82 -13.52
N ILE A 247 -10.48 -18.83 -14.50
CA ILE A 247 -9.47 -19.86 -14.74
C ILE A 247 -8.08 -19.22 -14.68
N TYR A 248 -7.11 -19.91 -14.10
CA TYR A 248 -5.71 -19.50 -14.16
C TYR A 248 -5.16 -19.72 -15.58
N ALA A 249 -5.00 -18.65 -16.37
CA ALA A 249 -4.30 -18.70 -17.64
C ALA A 249 -2.78 -18.76 -17.43
N GLN A 250 -2.24 -17.92 -16.53
CA GLN A 250 -0.82 -17.95 -16.14
C GLN A 250 -0.67 -17.76 -14.62
N PRO A 251 -0.55 -18.86 -13.84
CA PRO A 251 -0.22 -18.79 -12.42
C PRO A 251 1.12 -18.09 -12.17
N LYS A 252 1.16 -17.18 -11.18
CA LYS A 252 2.41 -16.54 -10.75
C LYS A 252 3.45 -17.58 -10.28
N PRO A 253 4.76 -17.28 -10.35
CA PRO A 253 5.82 -18.27 -10.07
C PRO A 253 5.67 -19.02 -8.74
N SER A 254 5.22 -18.35 -7.66
CA SER A 254 5.02 -18.97 -6.34
C SER A 254 3.82 -19.93 -6.24
N LEU A 255 2.96 -20.01 -7.26
CA LEU A 255 1.82 -20.92 -7.31
C LEU A 255 2.05 -22.15 -8.22
N ARG A 256 3.11 -22.19 -9.04
CA ARG A 256 3.30 -23.23 -10.08
C ARG A 256 3.37 -24.67 -9.55
N ASP A 257 3.86 -24.84 -8.32
CA ASP A 257 3.92 -26.12 -7.59
C ASP A 257 2.56 -26.61 -7.05
N VAL A 258 1.50 -25.80 -7.23
CA VAL A 258 0.20 -25.96 -6.56
C VAL A 258 -0.97 -25.81 -7.53
N VAL A 259 -0.81 -24.94 -8.52
CA VAL A 259 -1.83 -24.51 -9.49
C VAL A 259 -1.19 -24.51 -10.88
N LYS A 260 -1.82 -25.20 -11.83
CA LYS A 260 -1.39 -25.25 -13.23
C LYS A 260 -2.23 -24.29 -14.08
N PRO A 261 -1.76 -23.86 -15.27
CA PRO A 261 -2.63 -23.30 -16.30
C PRO A 261 -3.88 -24.18 -16.52
N GLY A 262 -5.04 -23.57 -16.74
CA GLY A 262 -6.33 -24.27 -16.85
C GLY A 262 -7.00 -24.63 -15.52
N THR A 263 -6.38 -24.35 -14.36
CA THR A 263 -7.02 -24.59 -13.05
C THR A 263 -8.14 -23.57 -12.80
N VAL A 264 -9.35 -24.03 -12.47
CA VAL A 264 -10.50 -23.17 -12.11
C VAL A 264 -10.30 -22.60 -10.69
N LEU A 265 -10.25 -21.28 -10.55
CA LEU A 265 -10.25 -20.60 -9.24
C LEU A 265 -11.66 -20.38 -8.71
N VAL A 266 -12.61 -20.08 -9.60
CA VAL A 266 -14.02 -19.82 -9.28
C VAL A 266 -14.91 -20.41 -10.36
N GLU A 267 -16.02 -21.03 -9.98
CA GLU A 267 -17.15 -21.31 -10.86
C GLU A 267 -18.46 -20.80 -10.24
N GLY A 268 -19.44 -20.44 -11.06
CA GLY A 268 -20.67 -19.83 -10.56
C GLY A 268 -21.69 -19.51 -11.62
N ARG A 269 -22.32 -18.34 -11.48
CA ARG A 269 -23.29 -17.78 -12.42
C ARG A 269 -23.38 -16.26 -12.25
N TRP A 270 -23.73 -15.57 -13.33
CA TRP A 270 -24.12 -14.16 -13.30
C TRP A 270 -25.64 -14.03 -13.09
N ASN A 271 -26.04 -12.95 -12.45
CA ASN A 271 -27.44 -12.53 -12.25
C ASN A 271 -27.48 -11.00 -12.37
N GLY A 272 -27.56 -10.50 -13.61
CA GLY A 272 -27.22 -9.11 -13.92
C GLY A 272 -25.76 -8.82 -13.59
N GLU A 273 -25.50 -7.69 -12.92
CA GLU A 273 -24.15 -7.30 -12.47
C GLU A 273 -23.60 -8.16 -11.32
N ALA A 274 -24.44 -8.95 -10.65
CA ALA A 274 -24.05 -9.79 -9.53
C ALA A 274 -23.50 -11.15 -10.00
N PHE A 275 -22.48 -11.65 -9.29
CA PHE A 275 -21.94 -13.00 -9.47
C PHE A 275 -22.12 -13.81 -8.19
N GLU A 276 -22.57 -15.05 -8.31
CA GLU A 276 -22.67 -16.02 -7.22
C GLU A 276 -21.95 -17.31 -7.60
N GLY A 277 -21.14 -17.87 -6.70
CA GLY A 277 -20.37 -19.06 -7.02
C GLY A 277 -19.68 -19.75 -5.86
N THR A 278 -18.78 -20.64 -6.24
CA THR A 278 -17.88 -21.40 -5.38
C THR A 278 -16.46 -21.10 -5.82
N ALA A 279 -15.62 -20.68 -4.89
CA ALA A 279 -14.20 -20.44 -5.10
C ALA A 279 -13.35 -21.52 -4.42
N TYR A 280 -12.12 -21.72 -4.90
CA TYR A 280 -11.22 -22.77 -4.45
C TYR A 280 -9.94 -22.20 -3.83
N ALA A 281 -9.65 -22.59 -2.59
CA ALA A 281 -8.42 -22.22 -1.87
C ALA A 281 -7.39 -23.35 -1.98
N PHE A 282 -6.33 -23.12 -2.75
CA PHE A 282 -5.28 -24.09 -3.05
C PHE A 282 -4.12 -24.06 -2.04
N LYS A 283 -3.53 -25.23 -1.74
CA LYS A 283 -2.36 -25.37 -0.87
C LYS A 283 -1.50 -26.56 -1.32
N LYS A 284 -0.17 -26.42 -1.32
CA LYS A 284 0.75 -27.49 -1.78
C LYS A 284 0.54 -28.77 -0.98
N GLY A 285 0.31 -29.90 -1.69
CA GLY A 285 0.09 -31.21 -1.08
C GLY A 285 -1.29 -31.41 -0.43
N CYS A 286 -2.26 -30.53 -0.69
CA CYS A 286 -3.61 -30.61 -0.15
C CYS A 286 -4.67 -30.47 -1.25
N GLU A 287 -5.79 -31.19 -1.13
CA GLU A 287 -6.95 -30.99 -2.00
C GLU A 287 -7.49 -29.56 -1.93
N PRO A 288 -8.05 -29.00 -3.04
CA PRO A 288 -8.65 -27.67 -3.05
C PRO A 288 -9.82 -27.57 -2.05
N ALA A 289 -9.82 -26.52 -1.23
CA ALA A 289 -10.93 -26.27 -0.30
C ALA A 289 -11.92 -25.29 -0.95
N SER A 290 -13.15 -25.75 -1.19
CA SER A 290 -14.23 -24.93 -1.71
C SER A 290 -14.82 -24.01 -0.65
N TYR A 291 -15.28 -22.82 -1.06
CA TYR A 291 -16.04 -21.90 -0.22
C TYR A 291 -17.00 -21.08 -1.09
N ARG A 292 -18.15 -20.68 -0.53
CA ARG A 292 -19.13 -19.87 -1.25
C ARG A 292 -18.63 -18.44 -1.37
N VAL A 293 -18.83 -17.85 -2.56
CA VAL A 293 -18.54 -16.44 -2.83
C VAL A 293 -19.69 -15.76 -3.55
N SER A 294 -19.90 -14.48 -3.25
CA SER A 294 -20.80 -13.60 -3.98
C SER A 294 -20.14 -12.23 -4.21
N GLY A 295 -20.60 -11.50 -5.21
CA GLY A 295 -19.96 -10.26 -5.60
C GLY A 295 -20.64 -9.56 -6.76
N ARG A 296 -19.96 -8.54 -7.30
CA ARG A 296 -20.37 -7.80 -8.50
C ARG A 296 -19.18 -7.14 -9.16
N THR A 297 -19.37 -6.68 -10.40
CA THR A 297 -18.43 -5.74 -11.02
C THR A 297 -18.51 -4.36 -10.34
N ILE A 298 -17.40 -3.61 -10.38
CA ILE A 298 -17.32 -2.20 -10.01
C ILE A 298 -16.44 -1.45 -11.03
N GLN A 299 -16.78 -0.22 -11.36
CA GLN A 299 -15.90 0.66 -12.13
C GLN A 299 -15.00 1.47 -11.19
N ARG A 300 -13.69 1.53 -11.49
CA ARG A 300 -12.70 2.36 -10.79
C ARG A 300 -11.75 2.97 -11.82
N ASN A 301 -11.66 4.29 -11.87
CA ASN A 301 -10.78 5.04 -12.80
C ASN A 301 -10.92 4.64 -14.29
N GLY A 302 -12.14 4.33 -14.73
CA GLY A 302 -12.42 3.87 -16.10
C GLY A 302 -12.09 2.39 -16.38
N GLN A 303 -11.61 1.65 -15.38
CA GLN A 303 -11.38 0.20 -15.45
C GLN A 303 -12.52 -0.55 -14.74
N LEU A 304 -12.84 -1.74 -15.23
CA LEU A 304 -13.84 -2.63 -14.63
C LEU A 304 -13.12 -3.72 -13.82
N ASP A 305 -13.58 -3.98 -12.60
CA ASP A 305 -13.05 -5.04 -11.74
C ASP A 305 -14.20 -5.91 -11.20
N LEU A 306 -14.02 -7.23 -11.15
CA LEU A 306 -14.95 -8.14 -10.47
C LEU A 306 -14.47 -8.34 -9.04
N VAL A 307 -15.36 -8.07 -8.09
CA VAL A 307 -15.09 -8.14 -6.67
C VAL A 307 -15.97 -9.19 -6.03
N LEU A 308 -15.38 -10.31 -5.62
CA LEU A 308 -16.05 -11.39 -4.88
C LEU A 308 -15.65 -11.40 -3.40
N ARG A 309 -16.55 -11.83 -2.54
CA ARG A 309 -16.36 -12.01 -1.09
C ARG A 309 -17.02 -13.29 -0.60
N GLY A 310 -16.52 -13.85 0.48
CA GLY A 310 -17.12 -14.98 1.20
C GLY A 310 -16.29 -15.35 2.41
N ALA A 311 -16.79 -16.24 3.28
CA ALA A 311 -15.97 -16.75 4.37
C ALA A 311 -14.95 -17.74 3.80
N GLY A 312 -13.67 -17.35 3.74
CA GLY A 312 -12.59 -18.17 3.20
C GLY A 312 -12.13 -19.24 4.20
N PRO A 313 -11.72 -20.44 3.76
CA PRO A 313 -11.37 -21.54 4.65
C PRO A 313 -10.12 -21.20 5.48
N LEU A 314 -10.12 -21.69 6.73
CA LEU A 314 -8.97 -21.74 7.62
C LEU A 314 -8.57 -23.21 7.80
N ARG A 315 -7.28 -23.52 7.62
CA ARG A 315 -6.78 -24.90 7.62
C ARG A 315 -5.77 -25.20 8.71
N GLN A 316 -5.85 -26.40 9.30
CA GLN A 316 -4.77 -27.03 10.04
C GLN A 316 -4.24 -28.20 9.20
N GLY A 317 -2.94 -28.22 8.88
CA GLY A 317 -2.43 -29.12 7.84
C GLY A 317 -3.18 -28.92 6.51
N CYS A 318 -3.86 -29.96 6.03
CA CYS A 318 -4.77 -29.89 4.87
C CYS A 318 -6.25 -29.82 5.24
N GLU A 319 -6.62 -30.12 6.49
CA GLU A 319 -7.99 -30.13 6.99
C GLU A 319 -8.55 -28.70 7.09
N VAL A 320 -9.81 -28.49 6.72
CA VAL A 320 -10.52 -27.22 6.87
C VAL A 320 -11.24 -27.24 8.22
N VAL A 321 -10.75 -26.47 9.19
CA VAL A 321 -11.27 -26.48 10.56
C VAL A 321 -12.34 -25.41 10.81
N SER A 322 -12.39 -24.36 9.98
CA SER A 322 -13.40 -23.30 10.02
C SER A 322 -13.35 -22.44 8.76
N TYR A 323 -14.25 -21.46 8.65
CA TYR A 323 -14.25 -20.43 7.60
C TYR A 323 -14.29 -19.04 8.25
N SER A 324 -13.69 -18.03 7.62
CA SER A 324 -13.66 -16.66 8.13
C SER A 324 -13.72 -15.61 7.03
N GLU A 325 -14.50 -14.56 7.23
CA GLU A 325 -14.54 -13.36 6.37
C GLU A 325 -13.27 -12.50 6.42
N THR A 326 -12.35 -12.80 7.35
CA THR A 326 -11.02 -12.19 7.45
C THR A 326 -9.89 -13.11 6.97
N SER A 327 -10.21 -14.31 6.46
CA SER A 327 -9.23 -15.21 5.82
C SER A 327 -8.55 -14.53 4.62
N PRO A 328 -7.28 -14.83 4.30
CA PRO A 328 -6.63 -14.37 3.07
C PRO A 328 -7.39 -14.76 1.79
N HIS A 329 -8.25 -15.78 1.85
CA HIS A 329 -9.12 -16.21 0.75
C HIS A 329 -10.49 -15.49 0.73
N ALA A 330 -10.85 -14.74 1.77
CA ALA A 330 -12.20 -14.19 1.95
C ALA A 330 -12.62 -13.10 0.94
N ARG A 331 -11.68 -12.66 0.10
CA ARG A 331 -11.88 -11.61 -0.90
C ARG A 331 -11.06 -11.91 -2.13
N LEU A 332 -11.74 -12.06 -3.27
CA LEU A 332 -11.12 -12.15 -4.58
C LEU A 332 -11.40 -10.86 -5.34
N VAL A 333 -10.38 -10.32 -6.00
CA VAL A 333 -10.54 -9.24 -6.98
C VAL A 333 -9.85 -9.66 -8.26
N PHE A 334 -10.54 -9.41 -9.37
CA PHE A 334 -10.06 -9.60 -10.72
C PHE A 334 -10.00 -8.21 -11.34
N GLU A 335 -8.80 -7.66 -11.45
CA GLU A 335 -8.58 -6.27 -11.86
C GLU A 335 -8.39 -6.15 -13.36
N LYS A 336 -8.84 -5.03 -13.93
CA LYS A 336 -8.68 -4.69 -15.37
C LYS A 336 -9.33 -5.73 -16.28
N ILE A 337 -10.60 -6.01 -16.02
CA ILE A 337 -11.45 -6.87 -16.87
C ILE A 337 -11.60 -6.19 -18.23
N MET A 338 -10.81 -6.64 -19.20
CA MET A 338 -10.83 -6.13 -20.57
C MET A 338 -11.96 -6.78 -21.34
N GLY A 339 -13.10 -6.09 -21.45
CA GLY A 339 -14.08 -6.37 -22.50
C GLY A 339 -13.53 -5.98 -23.88
N ASN A 340 -13.96 -6.71 -24.91
CA ASN A 340 -13.90 -6.25 -26.31
C ASN A 340 -14.98 -5.20 -26.59
#